data_AF-A0A9Q0S8F0-F1
#
_entry.id   AF-A0A9Q0S8F0-F1
#
_cell.length_a   1.000
_cell.length_b   1.000
_cell.length_c   1.000
_cell.angle_alpha   90.00
_cell.angle_beta   90.00
_cell.angle_gamma   90.00
#
_symmetry.space_group_name_H-M   'P 1'
#
loop_
_entity.id
_entity.type
_entity.pdbx_description
1 polymer ?
#
loop_
_entity_poly.entity_id
_entity_poly.type
_entity_poly.pdbx_seq_one_letter_code
_entity_poly.pdbx_strand_id
1 'polypeptide(L)'
;MTNRFIKTRASTLPGSGGNLGLMDIIAALHWTRDNIAAFGGDPSRVTIVGHDTGAALANLVLISKAGKALIHRAILLSGSALSPWSIIPDPDSTREEVSQQMACHLDTNGNNRLNKDVTNDITNCLRSKPLEAIMGVRLPNVR
;
A
#
# COMPACT_ATOMS: atom_id res chain seq x y z
N MET A 1 -8.89 -2.61 -10.27
CA MET A 1 -8.30 -2.08 -9.03
C MET A 1 -6.78 -2.23 -9.12
N THR A 2 -6.04 -1.22 -8.66
CA THR A 2 -4.59 -1.07 -8.89
C THR A 2 -3.80 -1.94 -7.91
N ASN A 3 -2.96 -2.83 -8.42
CA ASN A 3 -2.11 -3.77 -7.66
C ASN A 3 -1.01 -3.12 -6.79
N ARG A 4 -1.05 -1.80 -6.58
CA ARG A 4 -0.07 -1.04 -5.77
C ARG A 4 -0.30 -1.17 -4.26
N PHE A 5 -1.34 -1.90 -3.85
CA PHE A 5 -1.67 -2.13 -2.44
C PHE A 5 -1.48 -3.59 -2.01
N ILE A 6 -1.02 -4.48 -2.90
CA ILE A 6 -0.77 -5.88 -2.57
C ILE A 6 0.26 -5.97 -1.44
N LYS A 7 -0.11 -6.69 -0.38
CA LYS A 7 0.81 -7.10 0.67
C LYS A 7 1.55 -8.35 0.20
N THR A 8 2.87 -8.27 0.15
CA THR A 8 3.76 -9.32 -0.39
C THR A 8 4.46 -10.13 0.69
N ARG A 9 4.52 -9.61 1.93
CA ARG A 9 5.15 -10.23 3.09
C ARG A 9 4.15 -10.47 4.20
N ALA A 10 4.29 -11.58 4.92
CA ALA A 10 3.49 -11.83 6.13
C ALA A 10 3.62 -10.69 7.15
N SER A 11 2.55 -10.44 7.92
CA SER A 11 2.54 -9.42 8.99
C SER A 11 3.59 -9.63 10.09
N THR A 12 4.10 -10.85 10.27
CA THR A 12 5.14 -11.18 11.24
C THR A 12 6.54 -10.72 10.82
N LEU A 13 6.76 -10.39 9.55
CA LEU A 13 8.06 -9.93 9.04
C LEU A 13 8.21 -8.41 9.19
N PRO A 14 9.42 -7.89 9.45
CA PRO A 14 9.67 -6.45 9.51
C PRO A 14 9.48 -5.78 8.14
N GLY A 15 8.86 -4.59 8.15
CA GLY A 15 8.49 -3.83 6.96
C GLY A 15 7.11 -4.22 6.42
N SER A 16 6.31 -3.24 5.94
CA SER A 16 4.89 -3.47 5.64
C SER A 16 4.65 -4.44 4.47
N GLY A 17 5.62 -4.59 3.56
CA GLY A 17 5.50 -5.39 2.34
C GLY A 17 4.34 -4.98 1.43
N GLY A 18 3.72 -3.83 1.68
CA GLY A 18 2.49 -3.37 1.02
C GLY A 18 2.32 -1.85 1.18
N ASN A 19 1.15 -1.33 0.79
CA ASN A 19 0.86 0.11 0.74
C ASN A 19 1.81 0.93 -0.15
N LEU A 20 2.37 0.34 -1.21
CA LEU A 20 3.29 1.04 -2.11
C LEU A 20 2.64 2.27 -2.74
N GLY A 21 1.35 2.19 -3.11
CA GLY A 21 0.61 3.35 -3.61
C GLY A 21 0.48 4.49 -2.59
N LEU A 22 0.40 4.19 -1.29
CA LEU A 22 0.41 5.21 -0.24
C LEU A 22 1.81 5.82 -0.08
N MET A 23 2.86 5.01 -0.21
CA MET A 23 4.25 5.47 -0.18
C MET A 23 4.57 6.37 -1.39
N ASP A 24 4.01 6.07 -2.57
CA ASP A 24 4.12 6.93 -3.76
C ASP A 24 3.53 8.33 -3.48
N ILE A 25 2.37 8.40 -2.79
CA ILE A 25 1.76 9.69 -2.38
C ILE A 25 2.65 10.43 -1.39
N ILE A 26 3.20 9.73 -0.39
CA ILE A 26 4.11 10.32 0.60
C ILE A 26 5.37 10.87 -0.09
N ALA A 27 5.94 10.14 -1.06
CA ALA A 27 7.08 10.59 -1.84
C ALA A 27 6.75 11.85 -2.66
N ALA A 28 5.57 11.91 -3.28
CA ALA A 28 5.11 13.10 -3.99
C ALA A 28 4.94 14.32 -3.04
N LEU A 29 4.48 14.09 -1.81
CA LEU A 29 4.36 15.16 -0.81
C LEU A 29 5.72 15.66 -0.32
N HIS A 30 6.70 14.77 -0.14
CA HIS A 30 8.09 15.17 0.10
C HIS A 30 8.61 16.05 -1.01
N TRP A 31 8.47 15.60 -2.27
CA TRP A 31 8.88 16.40 -3.42
C TRP A 31 8.17 17.76 -3.44
N THR A 32 6.86 17.78 -3.18
CA THR A 32 6.09 19.03 -3.13
C THR A 32 6.66 19.97 -2.08
N ARG A 33 6.84 19.51 -0.84
CA ARG A 33 7.38 20.36 0.24
C ARG A 33 8.77 20.88 -0.08
N ASP A 34 9.63 20.06 -0.68
CA ASP A 34 11.02 20.42 -0.94
C ASP A 34 11.17 21.35 -2.16
N ASN A 35 10.20 21.38 -3.08
CA ASN A 35 10.32 22.08 -4.36
C ASN A 35 9.30 23.20 -4.58
N ILE A 36 8.14 23.19 -3.91
CA ILE A 36 7.03 24.10 -4.26
C ILE A 36 7.37 25.59 -4.05
N ALA A 37 8.35 25.91 -3.20
CA ALA A 37 8.85 27.26 -3.01
C ALA A 37 9.41 27.87 -4.30
N ALA A 38 10.06 27.07 -5.16
CA ALA A 38 10.58 27.53 -6.44
C ALA A 38 9.46 27.91 -7.45
N PHE A 39 8.24 27.42 -7.22
CA PHE A 39 7.06 27.72 -8.01
C PHE A 39 6.18 28.81 -7.37
N GLY A 40 6.66 29.48 -6.31
CA GLY A 40 5.94 30.52 -5.60
C GLY A 40 4.92 30.01 -4.58
N GLY A 41 4.91 28.71 -4.26
CA GLY A 41 4.09 28.16 -3.19
C GLY A 41 4.75 28.22 -1.81
N ASP A 42 3.96 28.03 -0.76
CA ASP A 42 4.44 27.97 0.62
C ASP A 42 4.51 26.52 1.10
N PRO A 43 5.72 25.95 1.32
CA PRO A 43 5.89 24.57 1.74
C PRO A 43 5.32 24.28 3.15
N SER A 44 5.08 25.31 3.97
CA SER A 44 4.44 25.18 5.29
C SER A 44 2.90 25.15 5.23
N ARG A 45 2.31 25.42 4.05
CA ARG A 45 0.85 25.54 3.87
C ARG A 45 0.27 24.56 2.85
N VAL A 46 0.91 23.41 2.65
CA VAL A 46 0.44 22.35 1.75
C VAL A 46 -0.92 21.81 2.21
N THR A 47 -1.90 21.78 1.30
CA THR A 47 -3.24 21.22 1.54
C THR A 47 -3.45 20.02 0.62
N ILE A 48 -3.77 18.85 1.18
CA ILE A 48 -4.14 17.68 0.39
C ILE A 48 -5.66 17.65 0.19
N VAL A 49 -6.10 17.34 -1.02
CA VAL A 49 -7.53 17.20 -1.35
C VAL A 49 -7.73 15.85 -2.02
N GLY A 50 -8.72 15.10 -1.56
CA GLY A 50 -9.05 13.79 -2.12
C GLY A 50 -10.55 13.57 -2.24
N HIS A 51 -10.96 12.80 -3.25
CA HIS A 51 -12.33 12.34 -3.45
C HIS A 51 -12.37 10.80 -3.44
N ASP A 52 -13.39 10.21 -2.82
CA ASP A 52 -13.62 8.76 -2.78
C ASP A 52 -12.38 8.01 -2.25
N THR A 53 -11.79 7.09 -3.02
CA THR A 53 -10.54 6.41 -2.64
C THR A 53 -9.41 7.40 -2.36
N GLY A 54 -9.35 8.53 -3.07
CA GLY A 54 -8.39 9.59 -2.81
C GLY A 54 -8.60 10.27 -1.45
N ALA A 55 -9.85 10.40 -0.98
CA ALA A 55 -10.14 10.92 0.35
C ALA A 55 -9.70 9.93 1.43
N ALA A 56 -9.94 8.63 1.23
CA ALA A 56 -9.43 7.60 2.13
C ALA A 56 -7.89 7.60 2.21
N LEU A 57 -7.21 7.71 1.06
CA LEU A 57 -5.74 7.80 1.01
C LEU A 57 -5.22 9.06 1.69
N ALA A 58 -5.83 10.23 1.43
CA ALA A 58 -5.46 11.49 2.10
C ALA A 58 -5.63 11.39 3.62
N ASN A 59 -6.71 10.75 4.08
CA ASN A 59 -6.93 10.50 5.50
C ASN A 59 -5.88 9.54 6.08
N LEU A 60 -5.51 8.47 5.37
CA LEU A 60 -4.47 7.52 5.79
C LEU A 60 -3.10 8.20 5.89
N VAL A 61 -2.74 9.08 4.95
CA VAL A 61 -1.50 9.87 5.05
C VAL A 61 -1.53 10.76 6.30
N LEU A 62 -2.65 11.46 6.55
CA LEU A 62 -2.80 12.37 7.69
C LEU A 62 -2.57 11.69 9.04
N ILE A 63 -3.04 10.45 9.22
CA ILE A 63 -2.88 9.69 10.48
C ILE A 63 -1.56 8.90 10.55
N SER A 64 -0.86 8.75 9.41
CA SER A 64 0.40 8.02 9.37
C SER A 64 1.55 8.83 9.97
N LYS A 65 2.49 8.15 10.63
CA LYS A 65 3.74 8.79 11.09
C LYS A 65 4.56 9.35 9.91
N ALA A 66 4.49 8.69 8.75
CA ALA A 66 5.22 9.08 7.54
C ALA A 66 4.65 10.35 6.87
N GLY A 67 3.35 10.61 7.01
CA GLY A 67 2.71 11.85 6.55
C GLY A 67 2.86 13.04 7.50
N LYS A 68 3.36 12.81 8.72
CA LYS A 68 3.49 13.84 9.75
C LYS A 68 4.39 14.98 9.25
N ALA A 69 3.90 16.21 9.37
CA ALA A 69 4.59 17.43 8.92
C ALA A 69 4.84 17.55 7.40
N LEU A 70 4.14 16.77 6.57
CA LEU A 70 4.09 16.98 5.12
C LEU A 70 2.86 17.75 4.66
N ILE A 71 1.80 17.72 5.45
CA ILE A 71 0.50 18.32 5.13
C ILE A 71 0.10 19.23 6.28
N HIS A 72 -0.42 20.41 5.94
CA HIS A 72 -0.96 21.37 6.90
C HIS A 72 -2.48 21.29 7.01
N ARG A 73 -3.18 20.99 5.90
CA ARG A 73 -4.65 20.82 5.87
C ARG A 73 -5.06 19.66 4.96
N ALA A 74 -6.20 19.06 5.24
CA ALA A 74 -6.80 18.03 4.40
C ALA A 74 -8.27 18.34 4.10
N ILE A 75 -8.71 18.11 2.86
CA ILE A 75 -10.12 18.13 2.46
C ILE A 75 -10.48 16.74 1.95
N LEU A 76 -11.43 16.09 2.62
CA LEU A 76 -11.84 14.72 2.35
C LEU A 76 -13.26 14.72 1.80
N LEU A 77 -13.42 14.37 0.52
CA LEU A 77 -14.70 14.39 -0.18
C LEU A 77 -15.19 12.96 -0.41
N SER A 78 -16.34 12.58 0.16
CA SER A 78 -17.00 11.29 -0.09
C SER A 78 -16.14 10.04 0.18
N GLY A 79 -15.23 10.09 1.15
CA GLY A 79 -14.42 8.94 1.57
C GLY A 79 -13.57 9.25 2.79
N SER A 80 -13.15 8.23 3.54
CA SER A 80 -12.27 8.38 4.70
C SER A 80 -11.53 7.06 5.01
N ALA A 81 -10.57 7.11 5.93
CA ALA A 81 -9.88 5.90 6.42
C ALA A 81 -10.79 4.97 7.24
N LEU A 82 -12.01 5.40 7.56
CA LEU A 82 -13.02 4.60 8.26
C LEU A 82 -14.05 3.99 7.30
N SER A 83 -13.96 4.29 6.01
CA SER A 83 -14.82 3.66 5.02
C SER A 83 -14.54 2.15 4.99
N PRO A 84 -15.56 1.28 4.93
CA PRO A 84 -15.38 -0.17 5.05
C PRO A 84 -14.53 -0.80 3.94
N TRP A 85 -14.40 -0.12 2.81
CA TRP A 85 -13.58 -0.50 1.65
C TRP A 85 -12.15 0.07 1.69
N SER A 86 -11.81 0.89 2.71
CA SER A 86 -10.54 1.62 2.73
C SER A 86 -9.37 0.82 3.30
N ILE A 87 -9.64 -0.20 4.12
CA ILE A 87 -8.64 -1.04 4.78
C ILE A 87 -9.08 -2.50 4.67
N ILE A 88 -8.16 -3.37 4.26
CA ILE A 88 -8.36 -4.82 4.24
C ILE A 88 -8.14 -5.36 5.66
N PRO A 89 -9.15 -5.98 6.30
CA PRO A 89 -9.02 -6.45 7.68
C PRO A 89 -8.01 -7.59 7.85
N ASP A 90 -7.96 -8.51 6.87
CA ASP A 90 -7.04 -9.65 6.85
C ASP A 90 -6.18 -9.64 5.57
N PRO A 91 -5.08 -8.87 5.58
CA PRO A 91 -4.22 -8.75 4.42
C PRO A 91 -3.32 -9.98 4.21
N ASP A 92 -3.18 -10.87 5.21
CA ASP A 92 -2.39 -12.10 5.07
C ASP A 92 -3.18 -13.18 4.33
N SER A 93 -4.47 -13.35 4.63
CA SER A 93 -5.37 -14.21 3.82
C SER A 93 -5.46 -13.73 2.37
N THR A 94 -5.58 -12.41 2.17
CA THR A 94 -5.58 -11.82 0.82
C THR A 94 -4.27 -12.14 0.09
N ARG A 95 -3.12 -12.00 0.76
CA ARG A 95 -1.81 -12.36 0.20
C ARG A 95 -1.75 -13.83 -0.22
N GLU A 96 -2.29 -14.73 0.59
CA GLU A 96 -2.33 -16.17 0.27
C GLU A 96 -3.17 -16.47 -0.97
N GLU A 97 -4.33 -15.81 -1.12
CA GLU A 97 -5.16 -15.94 -2.32
C GLU A 97 -4.44 -15.43 -3.59
N VAL A 98 -3.76 -14.28 -3.50
CA VAL A 98 -2.90 -13.77 -4.59
C VAL A 98 -1.78 -14.78 -4.91
N SER A 99 -1.15 -15.34 -3.88
CA SER A 99 -0.06 -16.31 -4.02
C SER A 99 -0.51 -17.55 -4.80
N GLN A 100 -1.69 -18.07 -4.48
CA GLN A 100 -2.27 -19.24 -5.13
C GLN A 100 -2.60 -18.96 -6.59
N GLN A 101 -3.28 -17.86 -6.89
CA GLN A 101 -3.64 -17.50 -8.27
C GLN A 101 -2.41 -17.23 -9.15
N MET A 102 -1.33 -16.71 -8.56
CA MET A 102 -0.08 -16.42 -9.29
C MET A 102 0.90 -17.60 -9.33
N ALA A 103 0.55 -18.76 -8.73
CA ALA A 103 1.45 -19.90 -8.56
C ALA A 103 2.79 -19.50 -7.90
N CYS A 104 2.73 -18.57 -6.95
CA CYS A 104 3.83 -18.24 -6.07
C CYS A 104 3.79 -19.20 -4.88
N HIS A 105 4.72 -20.15 -4.86
CA HIS A 105 4.74 -21.18 -3.83
C HIS A 105 5.28 -20.61 -2.53
N LEU A 106 4.49 -20.70 -1.47
CA LEU A 106 4.94 -20.55 -0.10
C LEU A 106 5.50 -21.93 0.29
N ASP A 107 6.81 -22.10 0.40
CA ASP A 107 7.41 -23.37 0.80
C ASP A 107 7.09 -23.71 2.28
N THR A 108 6.02 -24.46 2.52
CA THR A 108 5.56 -24.86 3.86
C THR A 108 6.37 -26.02 4.45
N ASN A 109 7.27 -26.66 3.69
CA ASN A 109 8.06 -27.81 4.12
C ASN A 109 9.34 -27.39 4.85
N GLY A 110 9.19 -26.65 5.94
CA GLY A 110 10.29 -26.18 6.78
C GLY A 110 10.88 -27.28 7.65
N ASN A 111 11.77 -28.11 7.13
CA ASN A 111 12.73 -28.87 7.96
C ASN A 111 13.93 -28.01 8.39
N ASN A 112 13.99 -26.73 7.99
CA ASN A 112 15.06 -25.82 8.37
C ASN A 112 14.50 -24.45 8.80
N ARG A 113 14.77 -24.05 10.05
CA ARG A 113 14.23 -22.81 10.67
C ARG A 113 14.67 -21.52 9.96
N LEU A 114 15.72 -21.60 9.13
CA LEU A 114 16.21 -20.51 8.29
C LEU A 114 15.31 -20.20 7.07
N ASN A 115 14.42 -21.12 6.67
CA ASN A 115 13.57 -20.98 5.47
C ASN A 115 12.20 -20.35 5.74
N LYS A 116 11.77 -20.20 7.00
CA LYS A 116 10.42 -19.70 7.33
C LYS A 116 10.19 -18.23 6.91
N ASP A 117 11.26 -17.42 6.86
CA ASP A 117 11.19 -16.02 6.44
C ASP A 117 11.17 -15.85 4.91
N VAL A 118 11.75 -16.79 4.16
CA VAL A 118 11.70 -16.82 2.68
C VAL A 118 10.35 -17.35 2.20
N THR A 119 9.75 -18.30 2.93
CA THR A 119 8.42 -18.86 2.66
C THR A 119 7.30 -17.83 2.71
N ASN A 120 7.46 -16.75 3.48
CA ASN A 120 6.40 -15.78 3.76
C ASN A 120 6.54 -14.46 2.97
N ASP A 121 7.46 -14.40 2.00
CA ASP A 121 7.68 -13.27 1.11
C ASP A 121 7.50 -13.69 -0.36
N ILE A 122 6.40 -13.25 -0.99
CA ILE A 122 6.10 -13.54 -2.40
C ILE A 122 6.60 -12.45 -3.36
N THR A 123 7.36 -11.46 -2.87
CA THR A 123 7.78 -10.28 -3.65
C THR A 123 8.51 -10.66 -4.93
N ASN A 124 9.53 -11.53 -4.85
CA ASN A 124 10.35 -11.87 -6.02
C ASN A 124 9.57 -12.69 -7.05
N CYS A 125 8.67 -13.56 -6.58
CA CYS A 125 7.78 -14.29 -7.48
C CYS A 125 6.83 -13.34 -8.19
N LEU A 126 6.15 -12.44 -7.47
CA LEU A 126 5.22 -11.49 -8.11
C LEU A 126 5.94 -10.56 -9.09
N ARG A 127 7.17 -10.14 -8.80
CA ARG A 127 7.99 -9.33 -9.72
C ARG A 127 8.35 -10.04 -11.02
N SER A 128 8.36 -11.37 -11.05
CA SER A 128 8.64 -12.13 -12.29
C SER A 128 7.38 -12.43 -13.11
N LYS A 129 6.19 -12.14 -12.58
CA LYS A 129 4.92 -12.34 -13.31
C LYS A 129 4.64 -11.16 -14.25
N PRO A 130 4.04 -11.41 -15.42
CA PRO A 130 3.60 -10.34 -16.31
C PRO A 130 2.50 -9.52 -15.62
N LEU A 131 2.48 -8.22 -15.90
CA LEU A 131 1.54 -7.28 -15.26
C LEU A 131 0.09 -7.71 -15.47
N GLU A 132 -0.24 -8.22 -16.65
CA GLU A 132 -1.57 -8.67 -17.04
C GLU A 132 -2.04 -9.83 -16.15
N ALA A 133 -1.14 -10.75 -15.78
CA ALA A 133 -1.47 -11.84 -14.87
C ALA A 133 -1.80 -11.30 -13.48
N ILE A 134 -0.99 -10.37 -12.96
CA ILE A 134 -1.23 -9.76 -11.65
C ILE A 134 -2.54 -8.95 -11.68
N MET A 135 -2.85 -8.25 -12.77
CA MET A 135 -4.10 -7.49 -12.93
C MET A 135 -5.33 -8.40 -13.09
N GLY A 136 -5.13 -9.65 -13.52
CA GLY A 136 -6.18 -10.65 -13.65
C GLY A 136 -6.61 -11.32 -12.34
N VAL A 137 -5.90 -11.07 -11.24
CA VAL A 137 -6.22 -11.64 -9.91
C VAL A 137 -7.60 -11.17 -9.45
N ARG A 138 -8.41 -12.11 -8.95
CA ARG A 138 -9.77 -11.83 -8.44
C ARG A 138 -9.81 -12.06 -6.94
N LEU A 139 -10.23 -11.04 -6.19
CA LEU A 139 -10.36 -11.08 -4.73
C LEU A 139 -11.82 -10.79 -4.37
N PRO A 140 -12.71 -11.80 -4.32
CA PRO A 140 -14.16 -11.59 -4.15
C PRO A 140 -14.53 -10.99 -2.78
N ASN A 141 -13.66 -11.17 -1.79
CA ASN A 141 -13.86 -10.71 -0.41
C ASN A 141 -13.25 -9.33 -0.14
N VAL A 142 -12.58 -8.73 -1.14
CA VAL A 142 -12.02 -7.38 -1.06
C VAL A 142 -12.91 -6.45 -1.90
N ARG A 143 -13.57 -5.50 -1.23
CA ARG A 143 -14.40 -4.47 -1.87
C ARG A 143 -13.66 -3.15 -1.96
#